data_AF-A0A662UB64-F1
#
_entry.id   AF-A0A662UB64-F1
#
_cell.length_a   1.000
_cell.length_b   1.000
_cell.length_c   1.000
_cell.angle_alpha   90.00
_cell.angle_beta   90.00
_cell.angle_gamma   90.00
#
_symmetry.space_group_name_H-M   'P 1'
#
loop_
_entity.id
_entity.type
_entity.pdbx_description
1 polymer ?
#
loop_
_entity_poly.entity_id
_entity_poly.type
_entity_poly.pdbx_seq_one_letter_code
_entity_poly.pdbx_strand_id
1 'polypeptide(L)'
;MRLMKVKDVKPGMNDINLVVRVVSVSKPRKVMTRYGEAMVASALVADETGEITLTLWRNQVNIVKPGYMIRIEGAFAKKFRDKLELNVGRRGRITVVK
;
A
#
# COMPACT_ATOMS: atom_id res chain seq x y z
N MET A 1 -17.61 -4.34 -6.12
CA MET A 1 -16.38 -4.22 -5.31
C MET A 1 -16.77 -3.64 -3.95
N ARG A 2 -16.38 -4.26 -2.83
CA ARG A 2 -16.72 -3.78 -1.47
C ARG A 2 -15.52 -3.05 -0.88
N LEU A 3 -15.71 -1.79 -0.50
CA LEU A 3 -14.72 -1.03 0.26
C LEU A 3 -14.71 -1.49 1.71
N MET A 4 -13.54 -1.54 2.32
CA MET A 4 -13.35 -1.76 3.75
C MET A 4 -12.72 -0.53 4.41
N LYS A 5 -12.55 -0.60 5.74
CA LYS A 5 -11.87 0.41 6.53
C LYS A 5 -10.54 -0.12 7.04
N VAL A 6 -9.59 0.78 7.29
CA VAL A 6 -8.25 0.42 7.75
C VAL A 6 -8.29 -0.42 9.03
N LYS A 7 -9.13 -0.06 10.01
CA LYS A 7 -9.27 -0.82 11.27
C LYS A 7 -9.70 -2.28 11.09
N ASP A 8 -10.35 -2.60 9.98
CA ASP A 8 -10.90 -3.93 9.73
C ASP A 8 -9.88 -4.85 9.03
N VAL A 9 -8.73 -4.31 8.61
CA VAL A 9 -7.67 -5.08 7.96
C VAL A 9 -6.98 -5.99 8.98
N LYS A 10 -6.96 -7.29 8.68
CA LYS A 10 -6.33 -8.32 9.51
C LYS A 10 -5.22 -9.06 8.73
N PRO A 11 -4.21 -9.63 9.42
CA PRO A 11 -3.19 -10.44 8.79
C PRO A 11 -3.79 -11.57 7.93
N GLY A 12 -3.25 -11.77 6.73
CA GLY A 12 -3.66 -12.86 5.83
C GLY A 12 -4.87 -12.56 4.95
N MET A 13 -5.51 -11.40 5.10
CA MET A 13 -6.59 -10.97 4.21
C MET A 13 -6.08 -10.66 2.79
N ASN A 14 -6.92 -10.94 1.81
CA ASN A 14 -6.70 -10.68 0.38
C ASN A 14 -7.92 -9.95 -0.20
N ASP A 15 -7.80 -9.47 -1.45
CA ASP A 15 -8.85 -8.71 -2.14
C ASP A 15 -9.34 -7.49 -1.35
N ILE A 16 -8.39 -6.81 -0.70
CA ILE A 16 -8.62 -5.63 0.12
C ILE A 16 -8.77 -4.42 -0.81
N ASN A 17 -9.88 -3.71 -0.67
CA ASN A 17 -10.16 -2.49 -1.41
C ASN A 17 -10.39 -1.33 -0.43
N LEU A 18 -9.61 -0.25 -0.58
CA LEU A 18 -9.55 0.87 0.35
C LEU A 18 -9.51 2.21 -0.39
N VAL A 19 -10.00 3.26 0.27
CA VAL A 19 -9.75 4.66 -0.12
C VAL A 19 -9.10 5.34 1.07
N VAL A 20 -7.89 5.85 0.89
CA VAL A 20 -7.04 6.36 1.98
C VAL A 20 -6.27 7.60 1.52
N ARG A 21 -5.94 8.46 2.48
CA ARG A 21 -4.99 9.56 2.30
C ARG A 21 -3.57 9.06 2.52
N VAL A 22 -2.64 9.53 1.70
CA VAL A 22 -1.20 9.31 1.92
C VAL A 22 -0.69 10.32 2.94
N VAL A 23 -0.24 9.84 4.10
CA VAL A 23 0.30 10.66 5.18
C VAL A 23 1.78 10.97 4.91
N SER A 24 2.57 9.94 4.63
CA SER A 24 4.01 10.08 4.33
C SER A 24 4.49 8.98 3.40
N VAL A 25 5.63 9.21 2.74
CA VAL A 25 6.31 8.23 1.90
C VAL A 25 7.79 8.24 2.25
N SER A 26 8.36 7.07 2.56
CA SER A 26 9.79 6.93 2.85
C SER A 26 10.64 7.21 1.62
N LYS A 27 11.92 7.54 1.82
CA LYS A 27 12.87 7.62 0.69
C LYS A 27 12.90 6.29 -0.07
N PRO A 28 12.70 6.30 -1.41
CA PRO A 28 12.81 5.09 -2.21
C PRO A 28 14.22 4.50 -2.13
N ARG A 29 14.30 3.17 -2.06
CA ARG A 29 15.56 2.45 -2.10
C ARG A 29 15.55 1.36 -3.18
N LYS A 30 16.71 1.08 -3.73
CA LYS A 30 16.92 -0.05 -4.64
C LYS A 30 17.09 -1.34 -3.83
N VAL A 31 16.50 -2.42 -4.31
CA VAL A 31 16.67 -3.77 -3.77
C VAL A 31 16.85 -4.78 -4.91
N MET A 32 17.64 -5.82 -4.65
CA MET A 32 17.69 -6.98 -5.54
C MET A 32 16.57 -7.95 -5.16
N THR A 33 15.76 -8.35 -6.13
CA THR A 33 14.73 -9.38 -5.96
C THR A 33 15.04 -10.58 -6.84
N ARG A 34 14.34 -11.71 -6.65
CA ARG A 34 14.44 -12.87 -7.56
C ARG A 34 14.07 -12.54 -9.03
N TYR A 35 13.44 -11.40 -9.27
CA TYR A 35 13.05 -10.89 -10.58
C TYR A 35 13.90 -9.68 -11.01
N GLY A 36 15.10 -9.54 -10.47
CA GLY A 36 16.01 -8.42 -10.74
C GLY A 36 15.81 -7.20 -9.83
N GLU A 37 16.45 -6.10 -10.19
CA GLU A 37 16.41 -4.84 -9.44
C GLU A 37 14.97 -4.29 -9.36
N ALA A 38 14.61 -3.76 -8.20
CA ALA A 38 13.35 -3.07 -7.97
C ALA A 38 13.53 -1.87 -7.03
N MET A 39 12.77 -0.81 -7.28
CA MET A 39 12.56 0.26 -6.31
C MET A 39 11.49 -0.17 -5.30
N VAL A 40 11.73 0.13 -4.03
CA VAL A 40 10.77 -0.07 -2.93
C VAL A 40 10.72 1.16 -2.04
N ALA A 41 9.52 1.50 -1.58
CA ALA A 41 9.28 2.51 -0.56
C ALA A 41 8.11 2.07 0.34
N SER A 42 8.02 2.64 1.53
CA SER A 42 6.87 2.47 2.43
C SER A 42 6.08 3.77 2.48
N ALA A 43 4.77 3.68 2.34
CA ALA A 43 3.87 4.80 2.55
C ALA A 43 3.03 4.55 3.80
N LEU A 44 2.90 5.56 4.66
CA LEU A 44 1.89 5.56 5.71
C LEU A 44 0.60 6.10 5.08
N VAL A 45 -0.48 5.31 5.14
CA VAL A 45 -1.79 5.70 4.60
C VAL A 45 -2.85 5.60 5.69
N ALA A 46 -3.85 6.47 5.64
CA ALA A 46 -4.85 6.61 6.69
C ALA A 46 -6.25 6.86 6.14
N ASP A 47 -7.25 6.36 6.85
CA ASP A 47 -8.65 6.79 6.77
C ASP A 47 -9.12 7.25 8.16
N GLU A 48 -10.42 7.50 8.34
CA GLU A 48 -10.95 7.95 9.62
C GLU A 48 -10.89 6.89 10.74
N THR A 49 -10.56 5.64 10.40
CA THR A 49 -10.55 4.51 11.32
C THR A 49 -9.16 4.10 11.78
N GLY A 50 -8.10 4.61 11.14
CA GLY A 50 -6.73 4.36 11.54
C GLY A 50 -5.73 4.47 10.40
N GLU A 51 -4.51 4.02 10.67
CA GLU A 51 -3.38 4.08 9.76
C GLU A 51 -2.81 2.68 9.49
N ILE A 52 -2.27 2.50 8.29
CA ILE A 52 -1.59 1.25 7.89
C ILE A 52 -0.44 1.55 6.94
N THR A 53 0.61 0.74 7.02
CA THR A 53 1.74 0.83 6.10
C THR A 53 1.39 0.16 4.78
N LEU A 54 1.60 0.86 3.67
CA LEU A 54 1.52 0.35 2.30
C LEU A 54 2.94 0.20 1.72
N THR A 55 3.32 -1.01 1.35
CA THR A 55 4.58 -1.26 0.62
C THR A 55 4.38 -0.95 -0.86
N LEU A 56 5.19 -0.02 -1.38
CA LEU A 56 5.18 0.41 -2.78
C LEU A 56 6.31 -0.27 -3.55
N TRP A 57 5.98 -0.93 -4.64
CA TRP A 57 6.93 -1.62 -5.50
C TRP A 57 7.00 -0.99 -6.89
N ARG A 58 8.23 -0.89 -7.42
CA ARG A 58 8.51 -0.49 -8.81
C ARG A 58 7.82 0.83 -9.17
N ASN A 59 6.90 0.83 -10.12
CA ASN A 59 6.19 2.03 -10.61
C ASN A 59 5.27 2.65 -9.54
N GLN A 60 4.80 1.88 -8.55
CA GLN A 60 3.94 2.38 -7.47
C GLN A 60 4.62 3.50 -6.67
N VAL A 61 5.95 3.43 -6.54
CA VAL A 61 6.79 4.43 -5.86
C VAL A 61 6.63 5.84 -6.48
N ASN A 62 6.36 5.91 -7.78
CA ASN A 62 6.24 7.20 -8.49
C ASN A 62 4.79 7.74 -8.51
N ILE A 63 3.81 6.88 -8.21
CA ILE A 63 2.37 7.21 -8.25
C ILE A 63 1.91 7.81 -6.91
N VAL A 64 2.44 7.29 -5.81
CA VAL A 64 1.98 7.62 -4.45
C VAL A 64 2.85 8.74 -3.87
N LYS A 65 2.22 9.86 -3.49
CA LYS A 65 2.90 11.02 -2.89
C LYS A 65 2.15 11.49 -1.65
N PRO A 66 2.85 12.07 -0.64
CA PRO A 66 2.20 12.66 0.53
C PRO A 66 1.12 13.65 0.14
N GLY A 67 -0.01 13.61 0.84
CA GLY A 67 -1.17 14.46 0.60
C GLY A 67 -2.18 13.92 -0.42
N TYR A 68 -1.81 12.95 -1.26
CA TYR A 68 -2.74 12.38 -2.26
C TYR A 68 -3.84 11.54 -1.60
N MET A 69 -5.02 11.57 -2.21
CA MET A 69 -6.05 10.57 -1.97
C MET A 69 -5.89 9.44 -2.98
N ILE A 70 -5.75 8.21 -2.51
CA ILE A 70 -5.57 7.04 -3.35
C ILE A 70 -6.67 5.99 -3.12
N ARG A 71 -7.07 5.34 -4.21
CA ARG A 71 -7.86 4.12 -4.21
C ARG A 71 -6.93 2.94 -4.42
N ILE A 72 -7.02 1.97 -3.52
CA ILE A 72 -6.25 0.74 -3.54
C ILE A 72 -7.23 -0.40 -3.83
N GLU A 73 -6.93 -1.23 -4.82
CA GLU A 73 -7.77 -2.35 -5.25
C GLU A 73 -6.97 -3.64 -5.28
N GLY A 74 -7.57 -4.74 -4.81
CA GLY A 74 -6.95 -6.07 -4.82
C GLY A 74 -5.66 -6.17 -3.99
N ALA A 75 -5.56 -5.40 -2.90
CA ALA A 75 -4.44 -5.50 -1.97
C ALA A 75 -4.51 -6.77 -1.12
N PHE A 76 -3.40 -7.11 -0.49
CA PHE A 76 -3.31 -8.16 0.51
C PHE A 76 -2.52 -7.68 1.73
N ALA A 77 -2.87 -8.21 2.90
CA ALA A 77 -2.27 -7.85 4.17
C ALA A 77 -1.28 -8.93 4.62
N LYS A 78 -0.03 -8.53 4.84
CA LYS A 78 1.07 -9.42 5.23
C LYS A 78 1.77 -8.87 6.47
N LYS A 79 2.26 -9.75 7.34
CA LYS A 79 3.19 -9.36 8.40
C LYS A 79 4.62 -9.28 7.86
N PHE A 80 5.28 -8.16 8.11
CA PHE A 80 6.71 -7.97 7.88
C PHE A 80 7.34 -7.40 9.15
N ARG A 81 8.31 -8.12 9.74
CA ARG A 81 8.95 -7.76 11.02
C ARG A 81 7.91 -7.35 12.09
N ASP A 82 6.92 -8.22 12.27
CA ASP A 82 5.79 -8.08 13.21
C ASP A 82 4.84 -6.90 12.97
N LYS A 83 5.03 -6.14 11.90
CA LYS A 83 4.10 -5.08 11.48
C LYS A 83 3.18 -5.58 10.38
N LEU A 84 1.90 -5.22 10.49
CA LEU A 84 0.93 -5.47 9.43
C LEU A 84 1.13 -4.44 8.32
N GLU A 85 1.36 -4.92 7.10
CA GLU A 85 1.55 -4.09 5.91
C GLU A 85 0.61 -4.52 4.80
N LEU A 86 0.10 -3.54 4.05
CA LEU A 86 -0.59 -3.74 2.79
C LEU A 86 0.41 -3.83 1.64
N ASN A 87 0.16 -4.75 0.73
CA ASN A 87 0.89 -4.88 -0.51
C ASN A 87 -0.10 -4.97 -1.68
N VAL A 88 0.26 -4.39 -2.82
CA VAL A 88 -0.53 -4.44 -4.05
C VAL A 88 0.25 -5.24 -5.08
N GLY A 89 -0.22 -6.46 -5.34
CA GLY A 89 0.40 -7.35 -6.33
C GLY A 89 -0.02 -7.02 -7.76
N ARG A 90 0.42 -7.86 -8.71
CA ARG A 90 0.19 -7.67 -10.16
C ARG A 90 -1.29 -7.57 -10.57
N ARG A 91 -2.19 -8.19 -9.80
CA ARG A 91 -3.65 -8.16 -10.05
C ARG A 91 -4.35 -6.96 -9.41
N GLY A 92 -3.68 -6.28 -8.48
CA GLY A 92 -4.20 -5.10 -7.81
C GLY A 92 -3.80 -3.81 -8.50
N ARG A 93 -4.35 -2.70 -8.04
CA ARG A 93 -4.14 -1.37 -8.63
C ARG A 93 -4.10 -0.30 -7.55
N ILE A 94 -3.30 0.73 -7.78
CA ILE A 94 -3.34 1.99 -7.03
C ILE A 94 -3.69 3.10 -8.02
N THR A 95 -4.67 3.93 -7.69
CA THR A 95 -5.09 5.06 -8.52
C THR A 95 -5.24 6.30 -7.66
N VAL A 96 -4.69 7.43 -8.12
CA VAL A 96 -4.89 8.74 -7.48
C VAL A 96 -6.29 9.22 -7.80
N VAL A 97 -7.05 9.58 -6.77
CA VAL A 97 -8.45 10.00 -6.88
C VAL A 97 -8.58 11.52 -6.80
N LYS A 98 -7.66 12.17 -6.06
CA LYS A 98 -7.54 13.63 -5.96
C LYS A 98 -6.18 14.01 -5.39
#